data_AF-A0A3M2ARB4-F1
#
_entry.id   AF-A0A3M2ARB4-F1
#
_cell.length_a   1.000
_cell.length_b   1.000
_cell.length_c   1.000
_cell.angle_alpha   90.00
_cell.angle_beta   90.00
_cell.angle_gamma   90.00
#
_symmetry.space_group_name_H-M   'P 1'
#
loop_
_entity.id
_entity.type
_entity.pdbx_description
1 polymer ?
#
loop_
_entity_poly.entity_id
_entity_poly.type
_entity_poly.pdbx_seq_one_letter_code
_entity_poly.pdbx_strand_id
1 'polypeptide(L)' 'SADIRAGRLAGTLTGLALWGYVRLEEEKPDYTFGSPRDVFIFLESLDR' A
#
# COMPACT_ATOMS: atom_id res chain seq x y z
N SER A 1 -1.28 8.03 -7.62
CA SER A 1 -1.74 6.67 -7.95
C SER A 1 -3.26 6.62 -7.78
N ALA A 2 -4.00 6.17 -8.80
CA ALA A 2 -5.46 6.12 -8.75
C ALA A 2 -5.99 5.20 -7.64
N ASP A 3 -5.29 4.10 -7.38
CA ASP A 3 -5.68 3.11 -6.36
C ASP A 3 -5.57 3.68 -4.93
N ILE A 4 -4.48 4.39 -4.65
CA ILE A 4 -4.27 5.04 -3.34
C ILE A 4 -5.34 6.12 -3.11
N ARG A 5 -5.66 6.90 -4.14
CA ARG A 5 -6.74 7.91 -4.05
C ARG A 5 -8.10 7.27 -3.80
N ALA A 6 -8.41 6.17 -4.48
CA ALA A 6 -9.66 5.45 -4.32
C ALA A 6 -9.81 4.86 -2.90
N GLY A 7 -8.77 4.19 -2.39
CA GLY A 7 -8.79 3.64 -1.02
C GLY A 7 -8.94 4.72 0.05
N ARG A 8 -8.23 5.85 -0.09
CA ARG A 8 -8.39 7.01 0.80
C ARG A 8 -9.82 7.54 0.82
N LEU A 9 -10.44 7.72 -0.35
CA LEU A 9 -11.84 8.19 -0.46
C LEU A 9 -12.84 7.17 0.10
N ALA A 10 -12.52 5.87 0.04
CA ALA A 10 -13.32 4.80 0.62
C ALA A 10 -13.10 4.63 2.14
N GLY A 11 -12.16 5.35 2.74
CA GLY A 11 -11.84 5.25 4.17
C GLY A 11 -11.07 3.98 4.55
N THR A 12 -10.38 3.34 3.59
CA THR A 12 -9.57 2.13 3.83
C THR A 12 -8.10 2.47 3.98
N LEU A 13 -7.36 1.65 4.72
CA LEU A 13 -5.90 1.69 4.72
C LEU A 13 -5.36 1.32 3.33
N THR A 14 -4.31 2.01 2.90
CA THR A 14 -3.72 1.87 1.58
C THR A 14 -2.23 1.51 1.64
N GLY A 15 -1.82 0.57 0.79
CA GLY A 15 -0.44 0.13 0.67
C GLY A 15 0.06 0.29 -0.75
N LEU A 16 1.23 0.90 -0.94
CA LEU A 16 1.86 0.98 -2.25
C LEU A 16 2.84 -0.18 -2.47
N ALA A 17 2.63 -0.94 -3.55
CA ALA A 17 3.57 -1.94 -4.04
C ALA A 17 4.66 -1.30 -4.93
N LEU A 18 5.88 -1.21 -4.43
CA LEU A 18 7.03 -0.62 -5.14
C LEU A 18 7.63 -1.53 -6.23
N TRP A 19 7.24 -2.80 -6.27
CA TRP A 19 7.70 -3.77 -7.28
C TRP A 19 6.85 -3.76 -8.55
N GLY A 20 5.80 -2.93 -8.61
CA GLY A 20 4.99 -2.73 -9.81
C GLY A 20 5.61 -1.71 -10.77
N TYR A 21 4.93 -1.45 -11.88
CA TYR A 21 5.36 -0.46 -12.89
C TYR A 21 5.03 0.99 -12.52
N VAL A 22 4.25 1.20 -11.46
CA VAL A 22 3.68 2.51 -11.12
C VAL A 22 4.55 3.23 -10.09
N ARG A 23 4.95 4.46 -10.42
CA ARG A 23 5.59 5.39 -9.47
C ARG A 23 4.54 6.34 -8.93
N LEU A 24 4.63 6.68 -7.64
CA LEU A 24 3.76 7.69 -7.06
C LEU A 24 4.20 9.08 -7.52
N GLU A 25 3.26 9.85 -8.08
CA GLU A 25 3.49 11.27 -8.35
C GLU A 25 3.09 12.15 -7.15
N GLU A 26 1.85 12.04 -6.63
CA GLU A 26 1.35 13.00 -5.61
C GLU A 26 0.52 12.39 -4.46
N GLU A 27 0.24 11.08 -4.48
CA GLU A 27 -0.61 10.45 -3.46
C GLU A 27 0.24 9.87 -2.32
N LYS A 28 -0.19 10.04 -1.06
CA LYS A 28 0.51 9.55 0.14
C LYS A 28 -0.17 8.26 0.65
N PRO A 29 0.41 7.06 0.43
CA PRO A 29 -0.09 5.82 0.99
C PRO A 29 0.19 5.73 2.49
N ASP A 30 -0.55 4.91 3.21
CA ASP A 30 -0.31 4.64 4.64
C ASP A 30 0.93 3.77 4.83
N TYR A 31 1.16 2.83 3.90
CA TYR A 31 2.29 1.91 3.92
C TYR A 31 2.94 1.80 2.53
N THR A 32 4.23 1.46 2.51
CA THR A 32 4.96 1.12 1.30
C THR A 32 5.60 -0.25 1.46
N PHE A 33 5.49 -1.07 0.41
CA PHE A 33 6.01 -2.43 0.40
C PHE A 33 6.99 -2.59 -0.75
N GLY A 34 8.17 -3.17 -0.48
CA GLY A 34 9.24 -3.40 -1.45
C GLY A 34 9.09 -4.72 -2.22
N SER A 35 8.43 -5.70 -1.62
CA SER A 35 8.13 -6.99 -2.25
C SER A 35 6.77 -7.56 -1.82
N PRO A 36 6.17 -8.50 -2.58
CA PRO A 36 4.95 -9.19 -2.16
C PRO A 36 5.07 -9.84 -0.77
N ARG A 37 6.27 -10.27 -0.39
CA ARG A 37 6.54 -10.89 0.91
C ARG A 37 6.34 -9.92 2.06
N ASP A 38 6.60 -8.63 1.86
CA ASP A 38 6.48 -7.61 2.90
C ASP A 38 5.01 -7.44 3.34
N VAL A 39 4.07 -7.68 2.42
CA VAL A 39 2.63 -7.65 2.72
C VAL A 39 2.25 -8.80 3.66
N PHE A 40 2.76 -10.01 3.40
CA PHE A 40 2.51 -11.15 4.28
C PHE A 40 3.05 -10.92 5.69
N ILE A 41 4.29 -10.44 5.82
CA ILE A 41 4.91 -10.12 7.12
C ILE A 41 4.09 -9.06 7.86
N PHE A 42 3.63 -8.03 7.14
CA PHE A 42 2.79 -6.99 7.74
C PHE A 42 1.47 -7.56 8.26
N LEU A 43 0.77 -8.38 7.48
CA LEU A 43 -0.49 -9.00 7.91
C LEU A 43 -0.30 -9.90 9.14
N GLU A 44 0.77 -10.71 9.19
CA GLU A 44 1.10 -11.53 10.37
C GLU A 44 1.38 -10.67 11.61
N SER A 45 1.93 -9.46 11.44
CA SER A 45 2.22 -8.56 12.56
C SER A 45 0.97 -7.89 13.15
N LEU A 46 -0.12 -7.80 12.39
CA LEU A 46 -1.40 -7.22 12.84
C LEU A 46 -2.26 -8.21 13.63
N ASP A 47 -1.99 -9.52 13.48
CA ASP A 47 -2.76 -10.60 14.11
C ASP A 47 -2.23 -10.98 15.50
N ARG A 48 -1.18 -10.29 15.99
CA ARG A 48 -0.58 -10.45 17.33
C ARG A 48 -1.06 -9.37 18.29
#